data_AF-A0A6I0KMR9-F1
#
_entry.id   AF-A0A6I0KMR9-F1
#
_cell.length_a   1.000
_cell.length_b   1.000
_cell.length_c   1.000
_cell.angle_alpha   90.00
_cell.angle_beta   90.00
_cell.angle_gamma   90.00
#
_symmetry.space_group_name_H-M   'P 1'
#
loop_
_entity.id
_entity.type
_entity.pdbx_description
1 polymer ?
#
loop_
_entity_poly.entity_id
_entity_poly.type
_entity_poly.pdbx_seq_one_letter_code
_entity_poly.pdbx_strand_id
1 'polypeptide(L)'
;MLLAAVDFDNLHQVLRVLYDEMMPLCSNMTGVAKGIAGLGALFYVAAKVWQSLARAEAIDVYPLLRPFALGLCIMFFPTFVLGTINTVLSPVVKGCNQLMETQTFDMNEYRAQKDRLEYEALMRSPETAYLASDEEFDRQLEELGWSPSDMVTMTGMYMDRAAYNIKKSVRDWFRELLEMLFQAAGLIIDTLRTFFLIVLSILGPLAFAISVYDGFQSTLTQWISR
;
A
#
# COMPACT_ATOMS: atom_id res chain seq x y z
N MET A 1 -23.94 -10.16 -14.50
CA MET A 1 -22.52 -10.12 -14.10
C MET A 1 -22.07 -8.66 -14.05
N LEU A 2 -22.45 -7.91 -13.01
CA LEU A 2 -22.24 -6.45 -12.93
C LEU A 2 -21.85 -5.98 -11.52
N LEU A 3 -21.37 -6.88 -10.64
CA LEU A 3 -21.14 -6.58 -9.22
C LEU A 3 -19.68 -6.72 -8.75
N ALA A 4 -18.72 -6.99 -9.64
CA ALA A 4 -17.32 -7.22 -9.24
C ALA A 4 -16.33 -6.15 -9.72
N ALA A 5 -16.82 -5.01 -10.19
CA ALA A 5 -16.01 -3.81 -10.44
C ALA A 5 -16.49 -2.70 -9.50
N VAL A 6 -16.30 -2.91 -8.19
CA VAL A 6 -16.14 -1.76 -7.31
C VAL A 6 -14.84 -1.12 -7.78
N ASP A 7 -14.96 0.03 -8.43
CA ASP A 7 -13.89 0.75 -9.09
C ASP A 7 -12.75 1.02 -8.08
N PHE A 8 -11.69 0.21 -8.13
CA PHE A 8 -10.62 0.22 -7.10
C PHE A 8 -9.84 1.54 -7.10
N ASP A 9 -9.83 2.25 -8.24
CA ASP A 9 -9.34 3.63 -8.35
C ASP A 9 -10.18 4.59 -7.50
N ASN A 10 -11.50 4.42 -7.51
CA ASN A 10 -12.42 5.23 -6.72
C ASN A 10 -12.18 5.04 -5.22
N LEU A 11 -11.84 3.83 -4.76
CA LEU A 11 -11.58 3.59 -3.34
C LEU A 11 -10.22 4.15 -2.87
N HIS A 12 -9.17 4.05 -3.69
CA HIS A 12 -7.89 4.75 -3.44
C HIS A 12 -8.08 6.28 -3.44
N GLN A 13 -8.95 6.78 -4.31
CA GLN A 13 -9.28 8.20 -4.38
C GLN A 13 -10.07 8.64 -3.15
N VAL A 14 -11.01 7.83 -2.64
CA VAL A 14 -11.72 8.09 -1.36
C VAL A 14 -10.74 8.14 -0.19
N LEU A 15 -9.73 7.27 -0.14
CA LEU A 15 -8.67 7.31 0.88
C LEU A 15 -7.82 8.59 0.81
N ARG A 16 -7.52 9.08 -0.40
CA ARG A 16 -6.85 10.38 -0.58
C ARG A 16 -7.73 11.56 -0.16
N VAL A 17 -9.01 11.52 -0.50
CA VAL A 17 -9.98 12.55 -0.06
C VAL A 17 -10.09 12.54 1.47
N LEU A 18 -10.09 11.36 2.10
CA LEU A 18 -10.10 11.24 3.55
C LEU A 18 -8.81 11.78 4.18
N TYR A 19 -7.65 11.62 3.54
CA TYR A 19 -6.41 12.26 3.95
C TYR A 19 -6.52 13.80 3.89
N ASP A 20 -7.05 14.34 2.80
CA ASP A 20 -7.24 15.78 2.61
C ASP A 20 -8.29 16.37 3.58
N GLU A 21 -9.34 15.61 3.90
CA GLU A 21 -10.36 15.98 4.89
C GLU A 21 -9.85 15.92 6.34
N MET A 22 -8.79 15.14 6.62
CA MET A 22 -8.20 15.00 7.95
C MET A 22 -7.04 15.99 8.21
N MET A 23 -6.46 16.59 7.18
CA MET A 23 -5.45 17.66 7.29
C MET A 23 -5.88 18.87 8.16
N PRO A 24 -7.14 19.34 8.14
CA PRO A 24 -7.62 20.38 9.05
C PRO A 24 -7.52 20.02 10.54
N LEU A 25 -7.63 18.73 10.90
CA LEU A 25 -7.44 18.30 12.30
C LEU A 25 -5.99 18.46 12.75
N CYS A 26 -5.01 18.27 11.85
CA CYS A 26 -3.61 18.57 12.14
C CYS A 26 -3.40 20.05 12.47
N SER A 27 -4.13 20.96 11.80
CA SER A 27 -4.09 22.39 12.09
C SER A 27 -4.63 22.72 13.49
N ASN A 28 -5.79 22.15 13.86
CA ASN A 28 -6.35 22.31 15.20
C ASN A 28 -5.40 21.75 16.28
N MET A 29 -4.81 20.59 16.04
CA MET A 29 -3.86 19.97 16.96
C MET A 29 -2.56 20.77 17.07
N THR A 30 -2.14 21.42 15.98
CA THR A 30 -1.00 22.35 16.00
C THR A 30 -1.27 23.54 16.93
N GLY A 31 -2.50 24.04 16.99
CA GLY A 31 -2.90 25.08 17.95
C GLY A 31 -2.76 24.63 19.40
N VAL A 32 -3.26 23.43 19.73
CA VAL A 32 -3.12 22.83 21.07
C VAL A 32 -1.65 22.58 21.41
N ALA A 33 -0.88 22.03 20.48
CA ALA A 33 0.54 21.78 20.62
C ALA A 33 1.34 23.07 20.89
N LYS A 34 1.03 24.16 20.20
CA LYS A 34 1.64 25.48 20.47
C LYS A 34 1.37 25.94 21.90
N GLY A 35 0.16 25.76 22.39
CA GLY A 35 -0.21 26.08 23.77
C GLY A 35 0.61 25.29 24.79
N ILE A 36 0.65 23.96 24.63
CA ILE A 36 1.42 23.06 25.50
C ILE A 36 2.92 23.38 25.44
N ALA A 37 3.47 23.56 24.25
CA ALA A 37 4.88 23.89 24.04
C ALA A 37 5.24 25.25 24.64
N GLY A 38 4.39 26.26 24.49
CA GLY A 38 4.62 27.59 25.05
C GLY A 38 4.62 27.58 26.58
N LEU A 39 3.71 26.81 27.18
CA LEU A 39 3.62 26.63 28.63
C LEU A 39 4.86 25.87 29.15
N GLY A 40 5.26 24.79 28.46
CA GLY A 40 6.48 24.04 28.75
C GLY A 40 7.75 24.88 28.61
N ALA A 41 7.84 25.69 27.56
CA ALA A 41 8.97 26.59 27.33
C ALA A 41 9.09 27.65 28.43
N LEU A 42 7.97 28.25 28.85
CA LEU A 42 7.93 29.21 29.96
C LEU A 42 8.48 28.60 31.26
N PHE A 43 7.97 27.43 31.65
CA PHE A 43 8.44 26.76 32.86
C PHE A 43 9.91 26.31 32.76
N TYR A 44 10.31 25.80 31.60
CA TYR A 44 11.68 25.36 31.33
C TYR A 44 12.67 26.52 31.47
N VAL A 45 12.40 27.64 30.79
CA VAL A 45 13.24 28.83 30.80
C VAL A 45 13.27 29.44 32.21
N ALA A 46 12.11 29.57 32.86
CA ALA A 46 12.03 30.12 34.22
C ALA A 46 12.86 29.29 35.22
N ALA A 47 12.75 27.97 35.19
CA ALA A 47 13.50 27.08 36.08
C ALA A 47 15.02 27.17 35.84
N LYS A 48 15.46 27.18 34.58
CA LYS A 48 16.88 27.29 34.22
C LYS A 48 17.48 28.64 34.60
N VAL A 49 16.79 29.74 34.29
CA VAL A 49 17.24 31.09 34.65
C VAL A 49 17.28 31.25 36.17
N TRP A 50 16.27 30.77 36.89
CA TRP A 50 16.26 30.79 38.35
C TRP A 50 17.45 30.03 38.94
N GLN A 51 17.77 28.86 38.40
CA GLN A 51 18.90 28.05 38.85
C GLN A 51 20.25 28.76 38.62
N SER A 52 20.45 29.39 37.46
CA SER A 52 21.65 30.19 37.18
C SER A 52 21.77 31.41 38.09
N LEU A 53 20.67 32.13 38.32
CA LEU A 53 20.63 33.27 39.23
C LEU A 53 20.93 32.86 40.68
N ALA A 54 20.36 31.75 41.15
CA ALA A 54 20.58 31.25 42.51
C ALA A 54 22.02 30.78 42.75
N ARG A 55 22.72 30.35 41.68
CA ARG A 55 24.14 29.92 41.73
C ARG A 55 25.13 31.04 41.45
N ALA A 56 24.65 32.24 41.10
CA ALA A 56 25.47 33.35 40.61
C ALA A 56 26.37 32.97 39.42
N GLU A 57 25.94 31.98 38.63
CA GLU A 57 26.62 31.55 37.41
C GLU A 57 26.10 32.37 36.22
N ALA A 58 26.95 32.56 35.21
CA ALA A 58 26.49 33.13 33.94
C ALA A 58 25.40 32.25 33.33
N ILE A 59 24.39 32.87 32.71
CA ILE A 59 23.28 32.15 32.10
C ILE A 59 23.76 31.40 30.86
N ASP A 60 23.66 30.07 30.86
CA ASP A 60 23.92 29.27 29.68
C ASP A 60 22.73 29.36 28.71
N VAL A 61 22.97 30.02 27.58
CA VAL A 61 21.99 30.22 26.51
C VAL A 61 21.76 28.98 25.66
N TYR A 62 22.67 27.99 25.68
CA TYR A 62 22.54 26.82 24.80
C TYR A 62 21.32 25.94 25.14
N PRO A 63 21.04 25.59 26.41
CA PRO A 63 19.81 24.90 26.80
C PRO A 63 18.55 25.72 26.51
N LEU A 64 18.64 27.05 26.61
CA LEU A 64 17.51 27.97 26.41
C LEU A 64 17.05 28.01 24.94
N LEU A 65 17.92 27.74 23.97
CA LEU A 65 17.57 27.71 22.54
C LEU A 65 16.67 26.53 22.14
N ARG A 66 16.72 25.42 22.89
CA ARG A 66 15.98 24.20 22.58
C ARG A 66 14.45 24.40 22.48
N PRO A 67 13.76 24.97 23.49
CA PRO A 67 12.32 25.23 23.40
C PRO A 67 11.94 26.12 22.20
N PHE A 68 12.80 27.08 21.82
CA PHE A 68 12.58 27.93 20.65
C PHE A 68 12.69 27.14 19.34
N ALA A 69 13.71 26.29 19.21
CA ALA A 69 13.87 25.43 18.03
C ALA A 69 12.67 24.48 17.86
N LEU A 70 12.22 23.85 18.95
CA LEU A 70 11.03 22.99 18.94
C LEU A 70 9.75 23.77 18.65
N GLY A 71 9.59 24.97 19.21
CA GLY A 71 8.48 25.87 18.92
C GLY A 71 8.40 26.27 17.44
N LEU A 72 9.56 26.51 16.81
CA LEU A 72 9.65 26.78 15.37
C LEU A 72 9.26 25.54 14.55
N CYS A 73 9.72 24.35 14.95
CA CYS A 73 9.30 23.10 14.32
C CYS A 73 7.78 22.85 14.42
N ILE A 74 7.14 23.21 15.54
CA ILE A 74 5.68 23.11 15.70
C ILE A 74 4.95 24.14 14.82
N MET A 75 5.49 25.36 14.72
CA MET A 75 4.89 26.41 13.91
C MET A 75 4.91 26.10 12.41
N PHE A 76 6.01 25.52 11.93
CA PHE A 76 6.21 25.09 10.55
C PHE A 76 6.03 23.58 10.37
N PHE A 77 5.27 22.93 11.25
CA PHE A 77 5.14 21.47 11.23
C PHE A 77 4.62 20.91 9.88
N PRO A 78 3.53 21.45 9.29
CA PRO A 78 3.00 20.90 8.04
C PRO A 78 3.95 21.08 6.85
N THR A 79 4.64 22.21 6.77
CA THR A 79 5.45 22.58 5.60
C THR A 79 6.89 22.09 5.72
N PHE A 80 7.51 22.26 6.89
CA PHE A 80 8.92 21.97 7.08
C PHE A 80 9.14 20.55 7.58
N VAL A 81 8.42 20.11 8.62
CA VAL A 81 8.64 18.77 9.20
C VAL A 81 8.05 17.69 8.30
N LEU A 82 6.75 17.73 8.02
CA LEU A 82 6.12 16.73 7.14
C LEU A 82 6.65 16.82 5.71
N GLY A 83 6.86 18.04 5.17
CA GLY A 83 7.38 18.23 3.83
C GLY A 83 8.80 17.66 3.64
N THR A 84 9.70 17.88 4.60
CA THR A 84 11.06 17.32 4.55
C THR A 84 11.05 15.80 4.70
N ILE A 85 10.26 15.27 5.65
CA ILE A 85 10.13 13.82 5.87
C ILE A 85 9.59 13.15 4.60
N ASN A 86 8.52 13.69 4.02
CA ASN A 86 7.94 13.17 2.78
C ASN A 86 8.90 13.27 1.60
N THR A 87 9.73 14.32 1.52
CA THR A 87 10.73 14.47 0.45
C THR A 87 11.85 13.46 0.57
N VAL A 88 12.38 13.23 1.78
CA VAL A 88 13.45 12.26 2.05
C VAL A 88 12.94 10.82 1.86
N LEU A 89 11.70 10.54 2.26
CA LEU A 89 11.09 9.22 2.12
C LEU A 89 10.46 9.01 0.73
N SER A 90 10.27 10.06 -0.08
CA SER A 90 9.68 9.97 -1.42
C SER A 90 10.37 8.94 -2.32
N PRO A 91 11.70 8.83 -2.40
CA PRO A 91 12.37 7.85 -3.24
C PRO A 91 12.12 6.41 -2.78
N VAL A 92 12.11 6.18 -1.47
CA VAL A 92 11.83 4.87 -0.87
C VAL A 92 10.38 4.47 -1.14
N VAL A 93 9.45 5.39 -0.92
CA VAL A 93 8.03 5.21 -1.21
C VAL A 93 7.77 4.95 -2.69
N LYS A 94 8.38 5.74 -3.58
CA LYS A 94 8.26 5.57 -5.03
C LYS A 94 8.86 4.25 -5.50
N GLY A 95 10.00 3.85 -4.93
CA GLY A 95 10.62 2.55 -5.22
C GLY A 95 9.73 1.38 -4.79
N CYS A 96 9.14 1.41 -3.59
CA CYS A 96 8.20 0.38 -3.15
C CYS A 96 6.92 0.37 -3.98
N ASN A 97 6.36 1.54 -4.31
CA ASN A 97 5.19 1.64 -5.18
C ASN A 97 5.50 1.09 -6.59
N GLN A 98 6.65 1.43 -7.17
CA GLN A 98 7.08 0.87 -8.45
C GLN A 98 7.28 -0.64 -8.39
N LEU A 99 7.82 -1.18 -7.30
CA LEU A 99 7.97 -2.62 -7.13
C LEU A 99 6.60 -3.32 -7.07
N MET A 100 5.64 -2.74 -6.35
CA MET A 100 4.26 -3.23 -6.27
C MET A 100 3.53 -3.12 -7.62
N GLU A 101 3.68 -2.00 -8.32
CA GLU A 101 3.08 -1.74 -9.62
C GLU A 101 3.67 -2.65 -10.70
N THR A 102 4.99 -2.86 -10.69
CA THR A 102 5.67 -3.83 -11.56
C THR A 102 5.13 -5.24 -11.32
N GLN A 103 4.91 -5.66 -10.06
CA GLN A 103 4.35 -6.98 -9.78
C GLN A 103 2.86 -7.12 -10.15
N THR A 104 2.09 -6.02 -10.17
CA THR A 104 0.65 -6.04 -10.44
C THR A 104 0.34 -5.94 -11.94
N PHE A 105 1.08 -5.12 -12.69
CA PHE A 105 0.92 -5.00 -14.14
C PHE A 105 1.42 -6.23 -14.90
N ASP A 106 2.42 -6.93 -14.37
CA ASP A 106 2.94 -8.14 -15.02
C ASP A 106 1.92 -9.29 -14.98
N MET A 107 0.93 -9.30 -14.07
CA MET A 107 -0.04 -10.42 -14.00
C MET A 107 -0.99 -10.50 -15.21
N ASN A 108 -1.33 -9.37 -15.84
CA ASN A 108 -2.15 -9.35 -17.05
C ASN A 108 -1.32 -9.67 -18.30
N GLU A 109 -0.06 -9.23 -18.31
CA GLU A 109 0.88 -9.55 -19.38
C GLU A 109 1.31 -11.03 -19.32
N TYR A 110 1.62 -11.55 -18.13
CA TYR A 110 1.82 -12.97 -17.86
C TYR A 110 0.58 -13.81 -18.19
N ARG A 111 -0.63 -13.28 -18.03
CA ARG A 111 -1.86 -13.97 -18.49
C ARG A 111 -1.84 -14.15 -20.00
N ALA A 112 -1.65 -13.06 -20.75
CA ALA A 112 -1.60 -13.11 -22.20
C ALA A 112 -0.44 -13.99 -22.71
N GLN A 113 0.74 -13.90 -22.08
CA GLN A 113 1.89 -14.73 -22.42
C GLN A 113 1.65 -16.21 -22.10
N LYS A 114 1.09 -16.53 -20.93
CA LYS A 114 0.80 -17.91 -20.54
C LYS A 114 -0.28 -18.52 -21.43
N ASP A 115 -1.35 -17.80 -21.71
CA ASP A 115 -2.44 -18.29 -22.57
C ASP A 115 -1.93 -18.55 -23.99
N ARG A 116 -1.04 -17.68 -24.49
CA ARG A 116 -0.33 -17.88 -25.76
C ARG A 116 0.56 -19.12 -25.75
N LEU A 117 1.37 -19.30 -24.70
CA LEU A 117 2.25 -20.46 -24.54
C LEU A 117 1.48 -21.78 -24.37
N GLU A 118 0.35 -21.76 -23.65
CA GLU A 118 -0.54 -22.94 -23.54
C GLU A 118 -1.17 -23.27 -24.89
N TYR A 119 -1.61 -22.27 -25.66
CA TYR A 119 -2.15 -22.45 -27.00
C TYR A 119 -1.10 -23.03 -27.97
N GLU A 120 0.11 -22.47 -27.98
CA GLU A 120 1.23 -22.95 -28.80
C GLU A 120 1.67 -24.38 -28.41
N ALA A 121 1.68 -24.70 -27.11
CA ALA A 121 2.00 -26.04 -26.63
C ALA A 121 0.97 -27.09 -27.04
N LEU A 122 -0.32 -26.74 -27.04
CA LEU A 122 -1.41 -27.63 -27.47
C LEU A 122 -1.40 -27.83 -28.99
N MET A 123 -1.07 -26.80 -29.77
CA MET A 123 -0.96 -26.89 -31.25
C MET A 123 0.29 -27.65 -31.73
N ARG A 124 1.37 -27.71 -30.93
CA ARG A 124 2.61 -28.41 -31.30
C ARG A 124 2.47 -29.94 -31.28
N SER A 125 1.45 -30.47 -30.60
CA SER A 125 1.21 -31.90 -30.44
C SER A 125 -0.05 -32.32 -31.22
N PRO A 126 0.06 -33.09 -32.31
CA PRO A 126 -1.08 -33.46 -33.15
C PRO A 126 -2.16 -34.29 -32.43
N GLU A 127 -1.79 -35.05 -31.39
CA GLU A 127 -2.72 -35.80 -30.54
C GLU A 127 -3.48 -34.94 -29.51
N THR A 128 -3.10 -33.68 -29.28
CA THR A 128 -3.79 -32.79 -28.31
C THR A 128 -4.34 -31.52 -28.96
N ALA A 129 -4.20 -31.37 -30.27
CA ALA A 129 -4.64 -30.21 -31.02
C ALA A 129 -6.15 -29.98 -30.92
N TYR A 130 -6.96 -31.04 -30.79
CA TYR A 130 -8.41 -30.97 -30.57
C TYR A 130 -8.81 -30.39 -29.20
N LEU A 131 -7.87 -30.28 -28.26
CA LEU A 131 -8.07 -29.63 -26.97
C LEU A 131 -7.80 -28.11 -27.02
N ALA A 132 -7.19 -27.61 -28.10
CA ALA A 132 -6.75 -26.22 -28.25
C ALA A 132 -7.85 -25.30 -28.81
N SER A 133 -8.70 -25.81 -29.70
CA SER A 133 -9.74 -25.01 -30.37
C SER A 133 -10.92 -25.87 -30.81
N ASP A 134 -12.11 -25.26 -30.80
CA ASP A 134 -13.37 -25.89 -31.19
C ASP A 134 -13.38 -26.25 -32.69
N GLU A 135 -12.74 -25.44 -33.54
CA GLU A 135 -12.59 -25.71 -35.00
C GLU A 135 -11.73 -26.97 -35.30
N GLU A 136 -10.65 -27.18 -34.55
CA GLU A 136 -9.81 -28.37 -34.70
C GLU A 136 -10.49 -29.64 -34.17
N PHE A 137 -11.32 -29.49 -33.13
CA PHE A 137 -12.16 -30.56 -32.62
C PHE A 137 -13.24 -30.97 -33.62
N ASP A 138 -13.90 -30.00 -34.24
CA ASP A 138 -14.93 -30.23 -35.26
C ASP A 138 -14.32 -30.81 -36.55
N ARG A 139 -13.12 -30.36 -36.94
CA ARG A 139 -12.38 -30.96 -38.08
C ARG A 139 -12.00 -32.43 -37.83
N GLN A 140 -11.49 -32.76 -36.64
CA GLN A 140 -11.17 -34.15 -36.31
C GLN A 140 -12.43 -35.03 -36.22
N LEU A 141 -13.55 -34.48 -35.72
CA LEU A 141 -14.86 -35.16 -35.73
C LEU A 141 -15.37 -35.44 -37.14
N GLU A 142 -15.21 -34.51 -38.07
CA GLU A 142 -15.61 -34.68 -39.48
C GLU A 142 -14.71 -35.68 -40.23
N GLU A 143 -13.44 -35.81 -39.85
CA GLU A 143 -12.53 -36.82 -40.40
C GLU A 143 -12.80 -38.24 -39.85
N LEU A 144 -13.44 -38.36 -38.69
CA LEU A 144 -13.87 -39.62 -38.09
C LEU A 144 -15.19 -40.11 -38.72
N GLY A 145 -15.18 -41.30 -39.33
CA GLY A 145 -16.36 -41.90 -39.98
C GLY A 145 -17.37 -42.50 -38.99
N TRP A 146 -18.48 -43.06 -39.50
CA TRP A 146 -19.52 -43.74 -38.69
C TRP A 146 -19.20 -45.22 -38.46
N SER A 147 -17.93 -45.55 -38.18
CA SER A 147 -17.52 -46.92 -37.87
C SER A 147 -17.56 -47.18 -36.35
N PRO A 148 -17.76 -48.45 -35.89
CA PRO A 148 -17.78 -48.77 -34.46
C PRO A 148 -16.50 -48.41 -33.70
N SER A 149 -15.33 -48.42 -34.36
CA SER A 149 -14.06 -47.98 -33.76
C SER A 149 -13.97 -46.46 -33.66
N ASP A 150 -14.49 -45.74 -34.65
CA ASP A 150 -14.45 -44.27 -34.70
C ASP A 150 -15.39 -43.63 -33.68
N MET A 151 -16.53 -44.27 -33.39
CA MET A 151 -17.45 -43.84 -32.33
C MET A 151 -16.85 -43.99 -30.91
N VAL A 152 -15.99 -44.99 -30.69
CA VAL A 152 -15.25 -45.13 -29.41
C VAL A 152 -14.19 -44.02 -29.28
N THR A 153 -13.46 -43.73 -30.36
CA THR A 153 -12.48 -42.64 -30.40
C THR A 153 -13.15 -41.28 -30.16
N MET A 154 -14.28 -41.02 -30.83
CA MET A 154 -15.10 -39.83 -30.62
C MET A 154 -15.52 -39.67 -29.15
N THR A 155 -16.02 -40.75 -28.53
CA THR A 155 -16.44 -40.74 -27.13
C THR A 155 -15.25 -40.47 -26.19
N GLY A 156 -14.07 -41.05 -26.46
CA GLY A 156 -12.83 -40.79 -25.74
C GLY A 156 -12.41 -39.31 -25.83
N MET A 157 -12.45 -38.72 -27.03
CA MET A 157 -12.11 -37.31 -27.24
C MET A 157 -13.05 -36.36 -26.50
N TYR A 158 -14.37 -36.64 -26.46
CA TYR A 158 -15.32 -35.86 -25.66
C TYR A 158 -15.06 -35.98 -24.15
N MET A 159 -14.72 -37.17 -23.66
CA MET A 159 -14.37 -37.39 -22.25
C MET A 159 -13.07 -36.69 -21.87
N ASP A 160 -12.06 -36.73 -22.73
CA ASP A 160 -10.78 -36.06 -22.52
C ASP A 160 -10.93 -34.54 -22.53
N ARG A 161 -11.75 -34.01 -23.44
CA ARG A 161 -12.08 -32.57 -23.49
C ARG A 161 -12.87 -32.14 -22.25
N ALA A 162 -13.81 -32.96 -21.78
CA ALA A 162 -14.52 -32.69 -20.53
C ALA A 162 -13.57 -32.69 -19.32
N ALA A 163 -12.69 -33.68 -19.19
CA ALA A 163 -11.71 -33.75 -18.11
C ALA A 163 -10.72 -32.59 -18.15
N TYR A 164 -10.25 -32.20 -19.34
CA TYR A 164 -9.37 -31.06 -19.55
C TYR A 164 -10.06 -29.74 -19.16
N ASN A 165 -11.30 -29.53 -19.62
CA ASN A 165 -12.09 -28.34 -19.29
C ASN A 165 -12.37 -28.23 -17.79
N ILE A 166 -12.65 -29.34 -17.10
CA ILE A 166 -12.82 -29.36 -15.64
C ILE A 166 -11.50 -28.97 -14.95
N LYS A 167 -10.37 -29.57 -15.34
CA LYS A 167 -9.06 -29.25 -14.76
C LYS A 167 -8.66 -27.79 -15.01
N LYS A 168 -8.95 -27.26 -16.21
CA LYS A 168 -8.73 -25.86 -16.58
C LYS A 168 -9.62 -24.94 -15.74
N SER A 169 -10.91 -25.23 -15.63
CA SER A 169 -11.87 -24.47 -14.84
C SER A 169 -11.48 -24.40 -13.35
N VAL A 170 -11.08 -25.51 -12.74
CA VAL A 170 -10.62 -25.53 -11.33
C VAL A 170 -9.35 -24.69 -11.15
N ARG A 171 -8.40 -24.79 -12.09
CA ARG A 171 -7.15 -24.02 -12.05
C ARG A 171 -7.39 -22.53 -12.23
N ASP A 172 -8.30 -22.15 -13.12
CA ASP A 172 -8.61 -20.75 -13.39
C ASP A 172 -9.44 -20.16 -12.24
N TRP A 173 -10.38 -20.91 -11.65
CA TRP A 173 -11.06 -20.50 -10.42
C TRP A 173 -10.09 -20.29 -9.25
N PHE A 174 -9.13 -21.20 -9.04
CA PHE A 174 -8.13 -21.03 -7.98
C PHE A 174 -7.24 -19.81 -8.23
N ARG A 175 -6.93 -19.52 -9.50
CA ARG A 175 -6.16 -18.33 -9.90
C ARG A 175 -6.94 -17.04 -9.63
N GLU A 176 -8.21 -16.97 -10.04
CA GLU A 176 -9.10 -15.83 -9.77
C GLU A 176 -9.25 -15.59 -8.27
N LEU A 177 -9.35 -16.65 -7.47
CA LEU A 177 -9.41 -16.56 -6.02
C LEU A 177 -8.12 -15.96 -5.44
N LEU A 178 -6.95 -16.44 -5.87
CA LEU A 178 -5.67 -15.90 -5.43
C LEU A 178 -5.47 -14.44 -5.86
N GLU A 179 -5.92 -14.09 -7.07
CA GLU A 179 -5.86 -12.73 -7.58
C GLU A 179 -6.75 -11.77 -6.78
N MET A 180 -7.99 -12.19 -6.46
CA MET A 180 -8.89 -11.42 -5.61
C MET A 180 -8.29 -11.22 -4.22
N LEU A 181 -7.67 -12.25 -3.63
CA LEU A 181 -6.98 -12.13 -2.35
C LEU A 181 -5.77 -11.20 -2.42
N PHE A 182 -5.01 -11.21 -3.51
CA PHE A 182 -3.87 -10.31 -3.71
C PHE A 182 -4.32 -8.85 -3.80
N GLN A 183 -5.34 -8.56 -4.60
CA GLN A 183 -5.91 -7.21 -4.72
C GLN A 183 -6.49 -6.73 -3.38
N ALA A 184 -7.22 -7.60 -2.67
CA ALA A 184 -7.76 -7.29 -1.34
C ALA A 184 -6.65 -7.00 -0.31
N ALA A 185 -5.56 -7.78 -0.33
CA ALA A 185 -4.41 -7.55 0.53
C ALA A 185 -3.72 -6.21 0.21
N GLY A 186 -3.56 -5.87 -1.06
CA GLY A 186 -3.03 -4.58 -1.50
C GLY A 186 -3.85 -3.40 -0.95
N LEU A 187 -5.18 -3.49 -1.03
CA LEU A 187 -6.09 -2.48 -0.49
C LEU A 187 -5.96 -2.34 1.05
N ILE A 188 -5.86 -3.46 1.78
CA ILE A 188 -5.68 -3.44 3.24
C ILE A 188 -4.36 -2.76 3.61
N ILE A 189 -3.28 -3.07 2.89
CA ILE A 189 -1.96 -2.46 3.12
C ILE A 189 -2.03 -0.94 2.88
N ASP A 190 -2.65 -0.50 1.78
CA ASP A 190 -2.76 0.93 1.47
C ASP A 190 -3.64 1.67 2.48
N THR A 191 -4.70 1.02 2.96
CA THR A 191 -5.56 1.54 4.02
C THR A 191 -4.80 1.71 5.34
N LEU A 192 -4.05 0.68 5.77
CA LEU A 192 -3.25 0.73 6.99
C LEU A 192 -2.18 1.83 6.89
N ARG A 193 -1.46 1.88 5.77
CA ARG A 193 -0.45 2.91 5.51
C ARG A 193 -1.03 4.31 5.62
N THR A 194 -2.14 4.57 4.96
CA THR A 194 -2.80 5.87 4.96
C THR A 194 -3.26 6.25 6.36
N PHE A 195 -3.85 5.30 7.09
CA PHE A 195 -4.26 5.51 8.48
C PHE A 195 -3.08 5.86 9.39
N PHE A 196 -1.97 5.11 9.32
CA PHE A 196 -0.78 5.41 10.11
C PHE A 196 -0.21 6.79 9.81
N LEU A 197 -0.14 7.18 8.52
CA LEU A 197 0.32 8.52 8.12
C LEU A 197 -0.58 9.64 8.65
N ILE A 198 -1.90 9.45 8.63
CA ILE A 198 -2.86 10.41 9.18
C ILE A 198 -2.64 10.55 10.69
N VAL A 199 -2.60 9.43 11.42
CA VAL A 199 -2.41 9.43 12.88
C VAL A 199 -1.08 10.09 13.25
N LEU A 200 0.00 9.77 12.55
CA LEU A 200 1.33 10.32 12.81
C LEU A 200 1.38 11.83 12.52
N SER A 201 0.68 12.27 11.46
CA SER A 201 0.58 13.69 11.10
C SER A 201 -0.23 14.50 12.12
N ILE A 202 -1.32 13.92 12.66
CA ILE A 202 -2.15 14.57 13.69
C ILE A 202 -1.40 14.63 15.02
N LEU A 203 -0.75 13.53 15.44
CA LEU A 203 -0.07 13.44 16.74
C LEU A 203 1.32 14.11 16.75
N GLY A 204 1.91 14.35 15.58
CA GLY A 204 3.26 14.91 15.47
C GLY A 204 3.46 16.25 16.18
N PRO A 205 2.62 17.28 15.99
CA PRO A 205 2.75 18.53 16.73
C PRO A 205 2.73 18.33 18.25
N LEU A 206 1.90 17.41 18.74
CA LEU A 206 1.78 17.09 20.16
C LEU A 206 3.05 16.41 20.69
N ALA A 207 3.62 15.46 19.95
CA ALA A 207 4.87 14.80 20.30
C ALA A 207 6.03 15.80 20.41
N PHE A 208 6.11 16.77 19.49
CA PHE A 208 7.07 17.87 19.55
C PHE A 208 6.82 18.78 20.77
N ALA A 209 5.56 19.12 21.05
CA ALA A 209 5.21 19.98 22.20
C ALA A 209 5.58 19.35 23.54
N ILE A 210 5.31 18.05 23.70
CA ILE A 210 5.67 17.30 24.92
C ILE A 210 7.19 17.21 25.07
N SER A 211 7.94 17.10 23.97
CA SER A 211 9.42 17.02 24.01
C SER A 211 10.13 18.28 24.51
N VAL A 212 9.40 19.40 24.67
CA VAL A 212 9.90 20.64 25.27
C VAL A 212 10.17 20.47 26.77
N TYR A 213 9.45 19.57 27.45
CA TYR A 213 9.62 19.33 28.88
C TYR A 213 10.86 18.48 29.16
N ASP A 214 11.66 18.90 30.14
CA ASP A 214 12.83 18.14 30.60
C ASP A 214 12.36 16.82 31.24
N GLY A 215 12.47 15.72 30.47
CA GLY A 215 12.01 14.38 30.85
C GLY A 215 11.25 13.64 29.75
N PHE A 216 10.60 14.37 28.83
CA PHE A 216 9.83 13.77 27.72
C PHE A 216 10.50 13.96 26.35
N GLN A 217 11.80 14.21 26.37
CA GLN A 217 12.60 14.43 25.16
C GLN A 217 12.59 13.21 24.22
N SER A 218 12.46 12.00 24.76
CA SER A 218 12.40 10.75 24.01
C SER A 218 11.15 10.64 23.14
N THR A 219 10.07 11.36 23.45
CA THR A 219 8.82 11.35 22.68
C THR A 219 9.05 11.81 21.23
N LEU A 220 9.96 12.76 21.01
CA LEU A 220 10.34 13.21 19.68
C LEU A 220 11.00 12.08 18.87
N THR A 221 12.03 11.45 19.45
CA THR A 221 12.75 10.36 18.80
C THR A 221 11.85 9.16 18.53
N GLN A 222 10.95 8.84 19.47
CA GLN A 222 9.96 7.79 19.30
C GLN A 222 9.00 8.09 18.15
N TRP A 223 8.52 9.33 18.02
CA TRP A 223 7.66 9.73 16.90
C TRP A 223 8.39 9.61 15.55
N ILE A 224 9.65 10.05 15.46
CA ILE A 224 10.46 9.93 14.22
C ILE A 224 10.74 8.46 13.85
N SER A 225 10.84 7.57 14.84
CA SER A 225 11.12 6.15 14.60
C SER A 225 9.92 5.33 14.11
N ARG A 226 8.72 5.91 14.11
CA ARG A 226 7.46 5.26 13.74
C ARG A 226 7.06 5.64 12.32
#